data_AF-A0A7J7JF24-F1
#
_entry.id   AF-A0A7J7JF24-F1
#
_cell.length_a   1.000
_cell.length_b   1.000
_cell.length_c   1.000
_cell.angle_alpha   90.00
_cell.angle_beta   90.00
_cell.angle_gamma   90.00
#
_symmetry.space_group_name_H-M   'P 1'
#
loop_
_entity.id
_entity.type
_entity.pdbx_description
1 polymer ?
#
loop_
_entity_poly.entity_id
_entity_poly.type
_entity_poly.pdbx_seq_one_letter_code
_entity_poly.pdbx_strand_id
1 'polypeptide(L)' 'MDFREYLKTNKPVLIAEGYLFEFIRRGRVKPASFVPEVVLDYPECVRALHQEFVDAGTDVVQAFTVRSFLIFKDIVNTN' A
#
# COMPACT_ATOMS: atom_id res chain seq x y z
N MET A 1 -22.68 4.43 4.69
CA MET A 1 -22.83 5.67 3.90
C MET A 1 -22.10 5.44 2.59
N ASP A 2 -22.67 5.77 1.44
CA ASP A 2 -21.97 5.67 0.15
C ASP A 2 -20.91 6.77 0.04
N PHE A 3 -19.78 6.49 -0.63
CA PHE A 3 -18.70 7.45 -0.76
C PHE A 3 -19.13 8.69 -1.56
N ARG A 4 -20.03 8.57 -2.55
CA ARG A 4 -20.54 9.73 -3.29
C ARG A 4 -21.37 10.65 -2.40
N GLU A 5 -22.09 10.09 -1.44
CA GLU A 5 -22.81 10.87 -0.44
C GLU A 5 -21.84 11.53 0.55
N TYR A 6 -20.74 10.87 0.91
CA TYR A 6 -19.71 11.45 1.78
C TYR A 6 -19.09 12.71 1.17
N LEU A 7 -18.81 12.69 -0.14
CA LEU A 7 -18.26 13.85 -0.85
C LEU A 7 -19.19 15.08 -0.84
N LYS A 8 -20.51 14.89 -0.66
CA LYS A 8 -21.46 16.02 -0.55
C LYS A 8 -21.39 16.73 0.81
N THR A 9 -20.72 16.16 1.81
CA THR A 9 -20.68 16.71 3.17
C THR A 9 -19.72 17.90 3.33
N ASN A 10 -18.98 18.29 2.28
CA ASN A 10 -17.91 19.31 2.32
C ASN A 10 -16.83 19.07 3.40
N LYS A 11 -16.73 17.84 3.92
CA LYS A 11 -15.66 17.43 4.82
C LYS A 11 -14.40 17.08 4.03
N PRO A 12 -13.20 17.34 4.58
CA PRO A 12 -11.96 16.86 3.98
C PRO A 12 -11.97 15.32 3.93
N VAL A 13 -11.43 14.77 2.84
CA VAL A 13 -11.23 13.33 2.67
C VAL A 13 -9.79 12.99 3.05
N LEU A 14 -9.61 12.17 4.09
CA LEU A 14 -8.29 11.69 4.47
C LEU A 14 -7.94 10.41 3.72
N ILE A 15 -6.82 10.44 2.98
CA ILE A 15 -6.34 9.31 2.19
C ILE A 15 -5.05 8.78 2.80
N ALA A 16 -5.04 7.49 3.13
CA ALA A 16 -3.86 6.78 3.59
C ALA A 16 -3.03 6.25 2.42
N GLU A 17 -1.75 6.61 2.46
CA GLU A 17 -0.73 6.33 1.44
C GLU A 17 0.54 5.78 2.08
N GLY A 18 1.52 5.39 1.26
CA GLY A 18 2.89 5.25 1.73
C GLY A 18 3.28 3.88 2.29
N TYR A 19 2.53 2.82 1.98
CA TYR A 19 2.88 1.42 2.30
C TYR A 19 4.36 1.11 2.05
N LEU A 20 4.89 1.46 0.87
CA LEU A 20 6.26 1.16 0.50
C LEU A 20 7.28 1.84 1.43
N PHE A 21 7.12 3.14 1.67
CA PHE A 21 8.01 3.89 2.55
C PHE A 21 7.94 3.38 3.98
N GLU A 22 6.74 3.03 4.44
CA GLU A 22 6.54 2.51 5.78
C GLU A 22 7.15 1.11 5.97
N PHE A 23 7.07 0.24 4.94
CA PHE A 23 7.77 -1.04 4.96
C PHE A 23 9.30 -0.89 4.90
N ILE A 24 9.82 0.05 4.12
CA ILE A 24 11.26 0.37 4.12
C ILE A 24 11.68 0.85 5.52
N ARG A 25 10.91 1.75 6.14
CA ARG A 25 11.17 2.27 7.48
C ARG A 25 11.16 1.17 8.55
N ARG A 26 10.28 0.18 8.43
CA ARG A 26 10.19 -0.98 9.33
C ARG A 26 11.20 -2.08 9.05
N GLY A 27 12.05 -1.93 8.02
CA GLY A 27 13.01 -2.95 7.60
C GLY A 27 12.37 -4.21 7.00
N ARG A 28 11.11 -4.11 6.53
CA ARG A 28 10.33 -5.20 5.94
C ARG A 28 10.57 -5.36 4.44
N VAL A 29 11.10 -4.33 3.78
CA VAL A 29 11.41 -4.31 2.34
C VAL A 29 12.80 -3.72 2.15
N LYS A 30 13.66 -4.40 1.38
CA LYS A 30 14.93 -3.82 0.94
C LYS A 30 14.63 -2.76 -0.13
N PRO A 31 15.31 -1.60 -0.15
CA PRO A 31 15.02 -0.49 -1.07
C PRO A 31 15.02 -0.84 -2.57
N ALA A 32 15.64 -1.97 -2.94
CA ALA A 32 15.75 -2.45 -4.33
C ALA A 32 14.73 -3.54 -4.70
N SER A 33 14.01 -4.13 -3.73
CA SER A 33 12.96 -5.11 -4.02
C SER A 33 11.61 -4.42 -4.00
N PHE A 34 11.07 -4.17 -5.18
CA PHE A 34 9.76 -3.57 -5.28
C PHE A 34 8.67 -4.59 -4.94
N VAL A 35 7.65 -4.07 -4.27
CA VAL A 35 6.24 -4.45 -4.05
C VAL A 35 5.80 -5.92 -4.04
N PRO A 36 6.04 -6.78 -5.05
CA PRO A 36 5.65 -8.21 -4.98
C PRO A 36 6.10 -8.98 -3.73
N GLU A 37 7.34 -8.84 -3.25
CA GLU A 37 7.85 -9.71 -2.16
C GLU A 37 7.04 -9.56 -0.86
N VAL A 38 6.81 -8.34 -0.35
CA VAL A 38 6.10 -8.18 0.93
C VAL A 38 4.63 -8.59 0.86
N VAL A 39 4.00 -8.46 -0.31
CA VAL A 39 2.60 -8.88 -0.51
C VAL A 39 2.49 -10.41 -0.58
N LEU A 40 3.47 -11.07 -1.20
CA LEU A 40 3.49 -12.53 -1.37
C LEU A 40 4.01 -13.25 -0.13
N ASP A 41 5.09 -12.76 0.46
CA ASP A 41 5.81 -13.42 1.55
C ASP A 41 5.27 -13.04 2.93
N TYR A 42 4.76 -11.81 3.09
CA TYR A 42 4.33 -11.26 4.39
C TYR A 42 2.95 -10.55 4.31
N PRO A 43 1.89 -11.22 3.82
CA PRO A 43 0.57 -10.60 3.66
C PRO A 43 -0.06 -10.10 4.98
N GLU A 44 0.30 -10.70 6.11
CA GLU A 44 -0.10 -10.23 7.44
C GLU A 44 0.47 -8.85 7.78
N CYS A 45 1.67 -8.53 7.30
CA CYS A 45 2.27 -7.21 7.48
C CYS A 45 1.50 -6.14 6.69
N VAL A 46 1.04 -6.49 5.49
CA VAL A 46 0.18 -5.62 4.67
C VAL A 46 -1.16 -5.38 5.33
N ARG A 47 -1.79 -6.44 5.85
CA ARG A 47 -3.06 -6.32 6.58
C ARG A 47 -2.91 -5.49 7.86
N ALA A 48 -1.84 -5.69 8.61
CA ALA A 48 -1.58 -4.94 9.83
C ALA A 48 -1.42 -3.44 9.54
N LEU A 49 -0.58 -3.07 8.56
CA LEU A 49 -0.40 -1.68 8.20
C LEU A 49 -1.68 -1.05 7.61
N HIS A 50 -2.46 -1.82 6.84
CA HIS A 50 -3.77 -1.39 6.37
C HIS A 50 -4.70 -1.05 7.53
N GLN A 51 -4.72 -1.89 8.57
CA GLN A 51 -5.54 -1.65 9.76
C GLN A 51 -5.05 -0.42 10.53
N GLU A 52 -3.74 -0.21 10.65
CA GLU A 52 -3.18 0.98 11.29
C GLU A 52 -3.61 2.28 10.59
N PHE A 53 -3.76 2.27 9.26
CA PHE A 53 -4.31 3.40 8.53
C PHE A 53 -5.79 3.65 8.85
N VAL A 54 -6.59 2.58 8.92
CA VAL A 54 -8.00 2.66 9.33
C VAL A 54 -8.12 3.21 10.76
N ASP A 55 -7.30 2.72 11.68
CA ASP A 55 -7.29 3.15 13.09
C ASP A 55 -6.84 4.61 13.24
N ALA A 56 -6.01 5.12 12.32
CA ALA A 56 -5.64 6.53 12.23
C ALA A 56 -6.79 7.44 11.73
N GLY A 57 -7.94 6.87 11.34
CA GLY A 57 -9.13 7.60 10.94
C GLY A 57 -9.17 7.99 9.46
N THR A 58 -8.45 7.28 8.58
CA THR A 58 -8.48 7.57 7.14
C THR A 58 -9.80 7.16 6.51
N ASP A 59 -10.33 8.00 5.61
CA ASP A 59 -11.57 7.73 4.85
C ASP A 59 -11.33 6.74 3.71
N VAL A 60 -10.11 6.75 3.15
CA VAL A 60 -9.70 5.90 2.03
C VAL A 60 -8.33 5.32 2.33
N VAL A 61 -8.17 4.02 2.12
CA VAL A 61 -6.87 3.35 2.18
C VAL A 61 -6.56 2.80 0.78
N GLN A 62 -5.48 3.26 0.17
CA GLN A 62 -5.10 2.78 -1.15
C GLN A 62 -4.69 1.30 -1.13
N ALA A 63 -5.12 0.55 -2.13
CA ALA A 63 -4.69 -0.83 -2.29
C ALA A 63 -3.20 -0.85 -2.69
N PHE A 64 -2.39 -1.59 -1.93
CA PHE A 64 -0.97 -1.74 -2.20
C PHE A 64 -0.73 -2.65 -3.42
N THR A 65 -0.87 -2.07 -4.61
CA THR A 65 -0.78 -2.77 -5.90
C THR A 65 0.24 -2.08 -6.81
N VAL A 66 0.93 -2.87 -7.64
CA VAL A 66 1.78 -2.34 -8.70
C VAL A 66 1.45 -3.00 -10.03
N ARG A 67 1.61 -2.23 -11.11
CA ARG A 67 1.54 -2.79 -12.46
C ARG A 67 2.89 -3.43 -12.80
N SER A 68 2.91 -4.75 -12.80
CA SER A 68 4.13 -5.55 -12.94
C SER A 68 4.78 -5.57 -14.33
N PHE A 69 4.17 -4.96 -15.35
CA PHE A 69 4.65 -5.09 -16.74
C PHE A 69 6.08 -4.57 -16.96
N LEU A 70 6.53 -3.58 -16.17
CA LEU A 70 7.89 -3.04 -16.28
C LEU A 70 8.86 -3.66 -15.25
N ILE A 71 8.38 -4.25 -14.16
CA ILE A 71 9.23 -4.79 -13.09
C ILE A 71 9.64 -6.25 -13.38
N PHE A 72 8.80 -7.04 -14.05
CA PHE A 72 9.16 -8.42 -14.42
C PHE A 72 10.39 -8.51 -15.32
N LYS A 73 10.65 -7.50 -16.18
CA LYS A 73 11.81 -7.53 -17.09
C LYS A 73 13.14 -7.46 -16.35
N ASP A 74 13.18 -6.76 -15.22
CA ASP A 74 14.39 -6.63 -14.40
C ASP A 74 14.55 -7.82 -13.43
N ILE A 75 13.43 -8.41 -12.98
CA ILE A 75 13.44 -9.61 -12.12
C ILE A 75 13.85 -10.87 -12.89
N VAL A 76 13.38 -11.06 -14.13
CA VAL A 76 13.61 -12.31 -14.89
C VAL A 76 14.95 -12.30 -15.64
N ASN A 77 15.57 -11.13 -15.89
CA ASN A 77 16.88 -11.03 -16.56
C ASN A 77 18.10 -11.02 -15.61
N THR A 78 17.92 -11.30 -14.32
CA THR A 78 19.04 -11.41 -13.37
C THR A 78 19.46 -12.87 -13.14
N ASN A 79 19.62 -13.63 -14.23
CA ASN A 79 20.33 -14.91 -14.27
C ASN A 79 21.16 -15.02 -15.56
#